data_AF-A0A966UHT1-F1
#
_entry.id   AF-A0A966UHT1-F1
#
_cell.length_a   1.000
_cell.length_b   1.000
_cell.length_c   1.000
_cell.angle_alpha   90.00
_cell.angle_beta   90.00
_cell.angle_gamma   90.00
#
_symmetry.space_group_name_H-M   'P 1'
#
loop_
_entity.id
_entity.type
_entity.pdbx_description
1 polymer ?
#
loop_
_entity_poly.entity_id
_entity_poly.type
_entity_poly.pdbx_seq_one_letter_code
_entity_poly.pdbx_strand_id
1 'polypeptide(L)'
;MARFWRLLKSLTKLKWRLSPPPRRDVLLFFKTGADVIAPYFSSDDFQVLDLRESEVNISIALKCLLTRDLSAQNYARQFIIMAKPKLILTFIDNFPGFYRLKNEFPDIQFWLIQNGIRSHRGDVFGLLDKSSSNQLNKVDKMFVFGSAVGKKYLEYISGEVIVHGSFKNNFVSLKAPLKNSVAYISTYRPNQSRAFIVPESRPEAPITYEQIVSRREQAILWLAKYCSDKQLQLTIVGKHEEPELEKAYYLSLPMACAFEFAPREVSTSSYTAIDQSEIVVFTSSSLGYESLA
;
A
#
# COMPACT_ATOMS: atom_id res chain seq x y z
N MET A 1 -26.82 4.41 -19.24
CA MET A 1 -27.26 3.17 -18.55
C MET A 1 -26.14 2.43 -17.80
N ALA A 2 -24.96 2.16 -18.37
CA ALA A 2 -23.89 1.40 -17.68
C ALA A 2 -23.40 2.00 -16.33
N ARG A 3 -23.32 3.34 -16.21
CA ARG A 3 -22.95 4.00 -14.94
C ARG A 3 -23.99 3.82 -13.84
N PHE A 4 -25.28 3.88 -14.18
CA PHE A 4 -26.39 3.68 -13.24
C PHE A 4 -26.43 2.24 -12.74
N TRP A 5 -26.29 1.26 -13.63
CA TRP A 5 -26.19 -0.15 -13.27
C TRP A 5 -24.93 -0.47 -12.45
N ARG A 6 -23.80 0.19 -12.72
CA ARG A 6 -22.58 0.08 -11.90
C ARG A 6 -22.77 0.66 -10.50
N LEU A 7 -23.45 1.80 -10.39
CA LEU A 7 -23.83 2.39 -9.10
C LEU A 7 -24.78 1.46 -8.32
N LEU A 8 -25.82 0.94 -8.98
CA LEU A 8 -26.78 0.01 -8.37
C LEU A 8 -26.10 -1.29 -7.90
N LYS A 9 -25.17 -1.84 -8.70
CA LYS A 9 -24.36 -3.01 -8.33
C LYS A 9 -23.34 -2.72 -7.22
N SER A 10 -22.95 -1.45 -7.04
CA SER A 10 -22.13 -1.03 -5.89
C SER A 10 -22.98 -1.02 -4.61
N LEU A 11 -24.22 -0.51 -4.69
CA LEU A 11 -25.17 -0.43 -3.57
C LEU A 11 -25.55 -1.80 -3.00
N THR A 12 -25.55 -2.87 -3.81
CA THR A 12 -25.83 -4.23 -3.33
C THR A 12 -24.63 -4.91 -2.66
N LYS A 13 -23.42 -4.39 -2.82
CA LYS A 13 -22.21 -4.88 -2.15
C LYS A 13 -21.87 -4.13 -0.86
N LEU A 14 -22.54 -3.01 -0.62
CA LEU A 14 -22.35 -2.14 0.51
C LEU A 14 -22.94 -2.76 1.78
N LYS A 15 -22.12 -2.80 2.84
CA LYS A 15 -22.62 -3.09 4.19
C LYS A 15 -23.18 -1.81 4.79
N TRP A 16 -24.43 -1.85 5.22
CA TRP A 16 -25.11 -0.69 5.80
C TRP A 16 -25.04 -0.76 7.32
N ARG A 17 -24.47 0.28 7.94
CA ARG A 17 -24.43 0.42 9.41
C ARG A 17 -25.37 1.51 9.84
N LEU A 18 -26.43 1.13 10.55
CA LEU A 18 -27.46 2.07 11.01
C LEU A 18 -27.06 2.77 12.31
N SER A 19 -26.36 2.07 13.20
CA SER A 19 -25.92 2.62 14.46
C SER A 19 -24.81 3.67 14.25
N PRO A 20 -24.80 4.73 15.07
CA PRO A 20 -23.66 5.63 15.16
C PRO A 20 -22.32 4.90 15.34
N PRO A 21 -21.21 5.47 14.85
CA PRO A 21 -19.90 4.94 15.18
C PRO A 21 -19.72 4.96 16.71
N PRO A 22 -19.23 3.85 17.31
CA PRO A 22 -18.96 3.82 18.74
C PRO A 22 -17.85 4.79 19.08
N ARG A 23 -17.84 5.24 20.33
CA ARG A 23 -16.74 6.06 20.86
C ARG A 23 -15.60 5.13 21.26
N ARG A 24 -14.48 5.27 20.56
CA ARG A 24 -13.29 4.43 20.67
C ARG A 24 -12.07 5.32 20.62
N ASP A 25 -11.12 5.08 21.51
CA ASP A 25 -9.96 5.96 21.69
C ASP A 25 -9.04 5.98 20.46
N VAL A 26 -9.00 4.88 19.70
CA VAL A 26 -8.14 4.71 18.53
C VAL A 26 -8.97 4.48 17.27
N LEU A 27 -8.71 5.28 16.25
CA LEU A 27 -9.34 5.19 14.93
C LEU A 27 -8.28 4.91 13.86
N LEU A 28 -8.39 3.81 13.14
CA LEU A 28 -7.65 3.61 11.90
C LEU A 28 -8.43 4.20 10.73
N PHE A 29 -7.85 5.18 10.04
CA PHE A 29 -8.53 6.02 9.04
C PHE A 29 -8.93 5.27 7.75
N PHE A 30 -8.22 4.19 7.42
CA PHE A 30 -8.54 3.30 6.31
C PHE A 30 -8.46 1.85 6.76
N LYS A 31 -9.29 0.98 6.20
CA LYS A 31 -9.21 -0.46 6.43
C LYS A 31 -7.86 -1.08 6.03
N THR A 32 -7.16 -0.49 5.06
CA THR A 32 -5.81 -0.94 4.67
C THR A 32 -4.87 -0.86 5.86
N GLY A 33 -4.21 -1.97 6.18
CA GLY A 33 -3.31 -2.08 7.33
C GLY A 33 -4.00 -2.47 8.64
N ALA A 34 -5.31 -2.71 8.66
CA ALA A 34 -5.99 -3.18 9.86
C ALA A 34 -5.42 -4.51 10.37
N ASP A 35 -5.00 -5.39 9.48
CA ASP A 35 -4.31 -6.66 9.79
C ASP A 35 -2.97 -6.45 10.50
N VAL A 36 -2.31 -5.32 10.25
CA VAL A 36 -1.02 -4.94 10.86
C VAL A 36 -1.24 -4.16 12.15
N ILE A 37 -2.22 -3.25 12.19
CA ILE A 37 -2.37 -2.30 13.30
C ILE A 37 -3.29 -2.82 14.40
N ALA A 38 -4.37 -3.52 14.07
CA ALA A 38 -5.35 -3.98 15.05
C ALA A 38 -4.78 -4.87 16.17
N PRO A 39 -3.79 -5.77 15.92
CA PRO A 39 -3.22 -6.61 16.98
C PRO A 39 -2.59 -5.86 18.16
N TYR A 40 -2.27 -4.57 18.01
CA TYR A 40 -1.69 -3.75 19.07
C TYR A 40 -2.72 -3.06 19.98
N PHE A 41 -4.02 -3.23 19.70
CA PHE A 41 -5.08 -2.57 20.45
C PHE A 41 -6.15 -3.57 20.89
N SER A 42 -6.80 -3.27 22.02
CA SER A 42 -7.98 -4.02 22.43
C SER A 42 -9.13 -3.77 21.45
N SER A 43 -10.01 -4.76 21.30
CA SER A 43 -11.21 -4.60 20.48
C SER A 43 -12.15 -3.52 20.98
N ASP A 44 -12.00 -3.04 22.22
CA ASP A 44 -12.82 -2.00 22.85
C ASP A 44 -12.24 -0.60 22.75
N ASP A 45 -10.97 -0.47 22.37
CA ASP A 45 -10.30 0.82 22.16
C ASP A 45 -10.17 1.16 20.68
N PHE A 46 -10.24 0.16 19.80
CA PHE A 46 -9.96 0.31 18.37
C PHE A 46 -11.22 0.28 17.52
N GLN A 47 -11.23 1.08 16.45
CA GLN A 47 -12.17 0.95 15.36
C GLN A 47 -11.56 1.42 14.03
N VAL A 48 -12.20 1.01 12.92
CA VAL A 48 -11.76 1.32 11.56
C VAL A 48 -12.79 2.20 10.87
N LEU A 49 -12.32 3.26 10.22
CA LEU A 49 -13.07 4.00 9.22
C LEU A 49 -12.77 3.39 7.84
N ASP A 50 -13.83 3.06 7.10
CA ASP A 50 -13.70 2.57 5.72
C ASP A 50 -14.28 3.58 4.74
N LEU A 51 -13.40 4.37 4.13
CA LEU A 51 -13.77 5.34 3.09
C LEU A 51 -13.90 4.72 1.69
N ARG A 52 -13.60 3.43 1.50
CA ARG A 52 -13.59 2.77 0.18
C ARG A 52 -14.88 2.00 -0.11
N GLU A 53 -16.00 2.45 0.46
CA GLU A 53 -17.36 2.00 0.14
C GLU A 53 -17.64 0.51 0.41
N SER A 54 -16.86 -0.18 1.27
CA SER A 54 -17.23 -1.55 1.68
C SER A 54 -18.28 -1.55 2.80
N GLU A 55 -18.31 -0.47 3.59
CA GLU A 55 -19.30 -0.19 4.62
C GLU A 55 -19.68 1.30 4.59
N VAL A 56 -20.97 1.61 4.73
CA VAL A 56 -21.46 2.98 4.91
C VAL A 56 -22.27 3.07 6.19
N ASN A 57 -21.82 3.92 7.10
CA ASN A 57 -22.59 4.36 8.26
C ASN A 57 -23.64 5.40 7.85
N ILE A 58 -24.92 5.04 7.94
CA ILE A 58 -26.05 5.87 7.52
C ILE A 58 -26.19 7.10 8.42
N SER A 59 -25.93 6.98 9.72
CA SER A 59 -26.00 8.13 10.64
C SER A 59 -25.03 9.24 10.24
N ILE A 60 -23.84 8.86 9.73
CA ILE A 60 -22.85 9.81 9.20
C ILE A 60 -23.28 10.35 7.85
N ALA A 61 -23.80 9.52 6.96
CA ALA A 61 -24.31 9.96 5.66
C ALA A 61 -25.44 10.99 5.80
N LEU A 62 -26.35 10.81 6.76
CA LEU A 62 -27.39 11.77 7.08
C LEU A 62 -26.81 13.11 7.56
N LYS A 63 -25.76 13.09 8.39
CA LYS A 63 -25.05 14.33 8.77
C LYS A 63 -24.40 15.02 7.57
N CYS A 64 -23.82 14.26 6.65
CA CYS A 64 -23.27 14.81 5.41
C CYS A 64 -24.33 15.48 4.54
N LEU A 65 -25.56 14.96 4.51
CA LEU A 65 -26.70 15.60 3.85
C LEU A 65 -27.07 16.92 4.52
N LEU A 66 -27.06 16.99 5.86
CA LEU A 66 -27.32 18.23 6.60
C LEU A 66 -26.28 19.30 6.30
N THR A 67 -25.01 18.93 6.15
CA THR A 67 -23.93 19.85 5.73
C THR A 67 -23.89 20.09 4.22
N ARG A 68 -24.75 19.42 3.44
CA ARG A 68 -24.80 19.46 1.97
C ARG A 68 -23.45 19.14 1.29
N ASP A 69 -22.62 18.32 1.94
CA ASP A 69 -21.32 17.90 1.43
C ASP A 69 -21.20 16.38 1.57
N LEU A 70 -21.36 15.67 0.45
CA LEU A 70 -21.28 14.21 0.36
C LEU A 70 -19.87 13.72 0.02
N SER A 71 -18.85 14.57 0.11
CA SER A 71 -17.48 14.17 -0.13
C SER A 71 -16.99 13.16 0.91
N ALA A 72 -16.07 12.29 0.51
CA ALA A 72 -15.38 11.38 1.43
C ALA A 72 -14.64 12.14 2.56
N GLN A 73 -14.19 13.37 2.29
CA GLN A 73 -13.52 14.22 3.28
C GLN A 73 -14.51 14.66 4.37
N ASN A 74 -15.68 15.18 3.99
CA ASN A 74 -16.69 15.53 4.99
C ASN A 74 -17.27 14.31 5.69
N TYR A 75 -17.40 13.17 4.99
CA TYR A 75 -17.77 11.91 5.63
C TYR A 75 -16.80 11.53 6.76
N ALA A 76 -15.49 11.55 6.48
CA ALA A 76 -14.46 11.31 7.48
C ALA A 76 -14.56 12.31 8.64
N ARG A 77 -14.75 13.60 8.34
CA ARG A 77 -14.93 14.67 9.34
C ARG A 77 -16.12 14.41 10.26
N GLN A 78 -17.30 14.13 9.71
CA GLN A 78 -18.50 13.83 10.49
C GLN A 78 -18.34 12.56 11.32
N PHE A 79 -17.64 11.55 10.77
CA PHE A 79 -17.31 10.33 11.51
C PHE A 79 -16.44 10.66 12.73
N ILE A 80 -15.34 11.40 12.55
CA ILE A 80 -14.42 11.79 13.64
C ILE A 80 -15.14 12.59 14.72
N ILE A 81 -16.00 13.55 14.35
CA ILE A 81 -16.80 14.35 15.29
C ILE A 81 -17.68 13.45 16.17
N MET A 82 -18.25 12.39 15.60
CA MET A 82 -19.15 11.49 16.31
C MET A 82 -18.43 10.44 17.14
N ALA A 83 -17.37 9.86 16.57
CA ALA A 83 -16.53 8.85 17.19
C ALA A 83 -15.66 9.40 18.33
N LYS A 84 -15.26 10.67 18.26
CA LYS A 84 -14.41 11.36 19.25
C LYS A 84 -13.15 10.56 19.66
N PRO A 85 -12.32 10.09 18.70
CA PRO A 85 -11.10 9.38 19.03
C PRO A 85 -10.07 10.30 19.69
N LYS A 86 -9.15 9.71 20.45
CA LYS A 86 -7.96 10.39 21.01
C LYS A 86 -6.76 10.26 20.07
N LEU A 87 -6.71 9.18 19.29
CA LEU A 87 -5.66 8.88 18.31
C LEU A 87 -6.30 8.46 16.97
N ILE A 88 -5.80 9.03 15.89
CA ILE A 88 -6.12 8.63 14.52
C ILE A 88 -4.83 8.18 13.83
N LEU A 89 -4.85 6.94 13.33
CA LEU A 89 -3.76 6.30 12.61
C LEU A 89 -4.11 6.19 11.12
N THR A 90 -3.11 6.28 10.25
CA THR A 90 -3.24 5.81 8.86
C THR A 90 -2.07 4.92 8.48
N PHE A 91 -2.37 3.84 7.77
CA PHE A 91 -1.39 2.99 7.08
C PHE A 91 -1.40 3.24 5.55
N ILE A 92 -1.93 4.41 5.16
CA ILE A 92 -1.91 5.00 3.83
C ILE A 92 -1.33 6.41 3.96
N ASP A 93 -0.02 6.48 3.82
CA ASP A 93 0.83 7.66 3.97
C ASP A 93 0.90 8.55 2.71
N ASN A 94 0.20 8.18 1.64
CA ASN A 94 0.11 8.96 0.40
C ASN A 94 -1.28 9.58 0.16
N PHE A 95 -2.05 9.83 1.22
CA PHE A 95 -3.38 10.45 1.12
C PHE A 95 -3.40 11.87 1.70
N PRO A 96 -3.38 12.93 0.86
CA PRO A 96 -3.33 14.30 1.35
C PRO A 96 -4.46 14.78 2.24
N GLY A 97 -5.64 14.17 2.13
CA GLY A 97 -6.76 14.50 3.01
C GLY A 97 -6.45 14.21 4.47
N PHE A 98 -5.62 13.22 4.78
CA PHE A 98 -5.35 12.79 6.15
C PHE A 98 -4.61 13.86 6.96
N TYR A 99 -3.46 14.32 6.48
CA TYR A 99 -2.63 15.28 7.21
C TYR A 99 -3.18 16.71 7.21
N ARG A 100 -4.29 16.98 6.51
CA ARG A 100 -5.00 18.26 6.63
C ARG A 100 -6.00 18.29 7.78
N LEU A 101 -6.52 17.12 8.18
CA LEU A 101 -7.48 16.99 9.27
C LEU A 101 -6.91 17.41 10.62
N LYS A 102 -5.59 17.32 10.82
CA LYS A 102 -4.95 17.76 12.07
C LYS A 102 -5.22 19.24 12.39
N ASN A 103 -5.39 20.08 11.38
CA ASN A 103 -5.73 21.50 11.58
C ASN A 103 -7.16 21.68 12.10
N GLU A 104 -8.07 20.77 11.77
CA GLU A 104 -9.46 20.79 12.21
C GLU A 104 -9.64 20.17 13.60
N PHE A 105 -8.74 19.26 13.97
CA PHE A 105 -8.78 18.49 15.22
C PHE A 105 -7.43 18.58 15.97
N PRO A 106 -7.05 19.77 16.48
CA PRO A 106 -5.73 19.98 17.09
C PRO A 106 -5.50 19.12 18.35
N ASP A 107 -6.56 18.79 19.08
CA ASP A 107 -6.49 18.02 20.33
C ASP A 107 -6.37 16.50 20.13
N ILE A 108 -6.63 16.01 18.91
CA ILE A 108 -6.53 14.58 18.57
C ILE A 108 -5.13 14.29 18.05
N GLN A 109 -4.52 13.18 18.46
CA GLN A 109 -3.24 12.73 17.91
C GLN A 109 -3.42 12.16 16.49
N PHE A 110 -2.58 12.59 15.54
CA PHE A 110 -2.54 12.09 14.17
C PHE A 110 -1.20 11.43 13.88
N TRP A 111 -1.23 10.13 13.62
CA TRP A 111 -0.05 9.33 13.33
C TRP A 111 -0.13 8.78 11.90
N LEU A 112 0.88 9.10 11.10
CA LEU A 112 1.04 8.60 9.75
C LEU A 112 2.06 7.48 9.76
N ILE A 113 1.71 6.34 9.21
CA ILE A 113 2.59 5.17 9.14
C ILE A 113 2.83 4.80 7.69
N GLN A 114 4.11 4.77 7.31
CA GLN A 114 4.55 4.41 5.98
C GLN A 114 4.26 2.93 5.69
N ASN A 115 3.62 2.66 4.54
CA ASN A 115 3.29 1.31 4.08
C ASN A 115 3.82 1.00 2.67
N GLY A 116 4.84 1.72 2.23
CA GLY A 116 5.53 1.42 0.99
C GLY A 116 6.53 2.48 0.57
N ILE A 117 7.31 2.17 -0.46
CA ILE A 117 8.26 3.13 -1.03
C ILE A 117 7.50 4.32 -1.58
N ARG A 118 8.09 5.51 -1.41
CA ARG A 118 7.56 6.75 -1.95
C ARG A 118 8.53 7.39 -2.91
N SER A 119 8.00 7.89 -4.02
CA SER A 119 8.75 8.64 -5.01
C SER A 119 8.15 10.01 -5.28
N HIS A 120 8.87 10.80 -6.08
CA HIS A 120 8.40 12.08 -6.55
C HIS A 120 7.49 11.93 -7.77
N ARG A 121 8.00 11.32 -8.85
CA ARG A 121 7.25 11.14 -10.08
C ARG A 121 6.11 10.15 -9.87
N GLY A 122 4.89 10.59 -10.16
CA GLY A 122 3.69 9.75 -10.09
C GLY A 122 3.21 9.38 -8.70
N ASP A 123 3.78 9.99 -7.65
CA ASP A 123 3.53 9.57 -6.27
C ASP A 123 3.49 10.78 -5.32
N VAL A 124 3.38 10.52 -4.01
CA VAL A 124 3.00 11.48 -2.98
C VAL A 124 3.76 12.80 -3.03
N PHE A 125 5.09 12.78 -3.23
CA PHE A 125 5.87 14.01 -3.20
C PHE A 125 5.62 14.89 -4.43
N GLY A 126 5.38 14.30 -5.61
CA GLY A 126 4.99 15.06 -6.79
C GLY A 126 3.55 15.58 -6.72
N LEU A 127 2.66 14.86 -6.03
CA LEU A 127 1.30 15.35 -5.73
C LEU A 127 1.34 16.54 -4.77
N LEU A 128 2.21 16.48 -3.77
CA LEU A 128 2.42 17.53 -2.77
C LEU A 128 3.05 18.79 -3.38
N ASP A 129 4.01 18.66 -4.30
CA ASP A 129 4.55 19.80 -5.06
C ASP A 129 3.47 20.52 -5.88
N LYS A 130 2.57 19.75 -6.51
CA LYS A 130 1.50 20.30 -7.34
C LYS A 130 0.37 20.91 -6.52
N SER A 131 0.21 20.51 -5.26
CA SER A 131 -0.78 21.12 -4.38
C SER A 131 -0.30 22.51 -3.94
N SER A 132 -0.68 23.52 -4.71
CA SER A 132 -0.40 24.94 -4.48
C SER A 132 -1.22 25.56 -3.33
N SER A 133 -1.71 24.77 -2.37
CA SER A 133 -2.68 25.28 -1.40
C SER A 133 -2.00 25.84 -0.15
N ASN A 134 -2.51 27.00 0.30
CA ASN A 134 -2.31 27.59 1.63
C ASN A 134 -2.67 26.67 2.81
N GLN A 135 -2.88 25.36 2.58
CA GLN A 135 -3.28 24.40 3.58
C GLN A 135 -2.05 23.74 4.19
N LEU A 136 -1.85 23.98 5.48
CA LEU A 136 -0.76 23.40 6.25
C LEU A 136 -0.97 21.89 6.35
N ASN A 137 -0.02 21.09 5.89
CA ASN A 137 -0.04 19.65 6.10
C ASN A 137 0.66 19.34 7.42
N LYS A 138 -0.05 18.71 8.36
CA LYS A 138 0.47 18.45 9.70
C LYS A 138 0.00 17.10 10.23
N VAL A 139 0.89 16.44 10.93
CA VAL A 139 0.59 15.29 11.80
C VAL A 139 1.41 15.44 13.08
N ASP A 140 1.10 14.67 14.11
CA ASP A 140 1.92 14.66 15.32
C ASP A 140 3.16 13.78 15.11
N LYS A 141 2.98 12.59 14.51
CA LYS A 141 4.07 11.62 14.28
C LYS A 141 4.01 10.99 12.89
N MET A 142 5.18 10.79 12.29
CA MET A 142 5.41 10.12 11.02
C MET A 142 6.36 8.94 11.25
N PHE A 143 5.79 7.75 11.20
CA PHE A 143 6.48 6.48 11.33
C PHE A 143 6.95 6.04 9.93
N VAL A 144 8.26 6.08 9.69
CA VAL A 144 8.85 5.91 8.36
C VAL A 144 9.93 4.83 8.32
N PHE A 145 10.17 4.31 7.12
CA PHE A 145 11.13 3.25 6.85
C PHE A 145 12.58 3.68 7.09
N GLY A 146 12.91 4.96 6.86
CA GLY A 146 14.29 5.43 6.94
C GLY A 146 14.40 6.95 7.08
N SER A 147 15.56 7.42 7.52
CA SER A 147 15.83 8.86 7.72
C SER A 147 15.75 9.66 6.42
N ALA A 148 16.16 9.09 5.29
CA ALA A 148 16.12 9.76 3.99
C ALA A 148 14.69 10.11 3.55
N VAL A 149 13.76 9.15 3.64
CA VAL A 149 12.34 9.40 3.32
C VAL A 149 11.67 10.28 4.39
N GLY A 150 12.06 10.13 5.66
CA GLY A 150 11.62 11.01 6.74
C GLY A 150 11.98 12.48 6.50
N LYS A 151 13.22 12.76 6.09
CA LYS A 151 13.66 14.09 5.67
C LYS A 151 12.83 14.61 4.50
N LYS A 152 12.54 13.76 3.52
CA LYS A 152 11.70 14.15 2.37
C LYS A 152 10.27 14.47 2.78
N TYR A 153 9.69 13.72 3.74
CA TYR A 153 8.38 14.04 4.30
C TYR A 153 8.34 15.40 5.00
N LEU A 154 9.38 15.75 5.76
CA LEU A 154 9.47 17.02 6.47
C LEU A 154 9.49 18.26 5.56
N GLU A 155 9.84 18.11 4.28
CA GLU A 155 9.71 19.19 3.29
C GLU A 155 8.24 19.54 3.01
N TYR A 156 7.30 18.63 3.28
CA TYR A 156 5.89 18.78 2.92
C TYR A 156 4.90 18.68 4.07
N ILE A 157 5.24 17.96 5.15
CA ILE A 157 4.37 17.65 6.27
C ILE A 157 5.11 17.99 7.56
N SER A 158 4.53 18.87 8.36
CA SER A 158 5.03 19.15 9.71
C SER A 158 4.67 18.01 10.67
N GLY A 159 5.63 17.57 11.48
CA GLY A 159 5.43 16.53 12.50
C GLY A 159 6.76 15.94 12.96
N GLU A 160 6.73 15.09 13.99
CA GLU A 160 7.90 14.34 14.45
C GLU A 160 8.14 13.14 13.52
N VAL A 161 9.38 12.93 13.06
CA VAL A 161 9.75 11.73 12.28
C VAL A 161 10.32 10.67 13.21
N ILE A 162 9.74 9.48 13.16
CA ILE A 162 10.20 8.29 13.88
C ILE A 162 10.62 7.25 12.85
N VAL A 163 11.92 6.96 12.79
CA VAL A 163 12.47 5.93 11.91
C VAL A 163 12.36 4.58 12.61
N HIS A 164 11.58 3.66 12.05
CA HIS A 164 11.36 2.34 12.65
C HIS A 164 11.41 1.17 11.64
N GLY A 165 11.69 1.43 10.37
CA GLY A 165 11.65 0.40 9.32
C GLY A 165 10.21 0.08 8.87
N SER A 166 9.96 -1.10 8.31
CA SER A 166 8.59 -1.52 7.96
C SER A 166 7.92 -2.21 9.14
N PHE A 167 6.71 -1.77 9.51
CA PHE A 167 5.93 -2.45 10.55
C PHE A 167 5.66 -3.92 10.22
N LYS A 168 5.54 -4.26 8.92
CA LYS A 168 5.24 -5.62 8.47
C LYS A 168 6.35 -6.60 8.81
N ASN A 169 7.61 -6.16 8.85
CA ASN A 169 8.74 -7.03 9.19
C ASN A 169 8.60 -7.58 10.63
N ASN A 170 7.97 -6.85 11.54
CA ASN A 170 7.76 -7.31 12.93
C ASN A 170 6.76 -8.46 13.05
N PHE A 171 6.00 -8.77 12.00
CA PHE A 171 5.01 -9.86 11.99
C PHE A 171 5.58 -11.18 11.48
N VAL A 172 6.83 -11.19 11.02
CA VAL A 172 7.44 -12.36 10.41
C VAL A 172 8.68 -12.75 11.19
N SER A 173 8.76 -14.01 11.59
CA SER A 173 9.97 -14.56 12.18
C SER A 173 11.01 -14.83 11.11
N LEU A 174 12.22 -14.34 11.33
CA LEU A 174 13.36 -14.56 10.44
C LEU A 174 13.59 -16.06 10.19
N LYS A 175 13.90 -16.38 8.93
CA LYS A 175 14.35 -17.71 8.51
C LYS A 175 15.81 -17.67 8.08
N ALA A 176 16.51 -18.78 8.26
CA ALA A 176 17.87 -18.90 7.79
C ALA A 176 17.86 -19.06 6.25
N PRO A 177 18.74 -18.35 5.53
CA PRO A 177 18.86 -18.49 4.09
C PRO A 177 19.42 -19.87 3.72
N LEU A 178 18.90 -20.44 2.64
CA LEU A 178 19.44 -21.64 2.02
C LEU A 178 20.63 -21.25 1.14
N LYS A 179 21.72 -22.02 1.19
CA LYS A 179 22.88 -21.74 0.32
C LYS A 179 22.53 -21.89 -1.15
N ASN A 180 23.16 -21.09 -1.99
CA ASN A 180 23.00 -21.09 -3.45
C ASN A 180 21.56 -20.82 -3.90
N SER A 181 20.77 -20.08 -3.11
CA SER A 181 19.37 -19.77 -3.42
C SER A 181 19.17 -18.31 -3.81
N VAL A 182 18.29 -18.09 -4.78
CA VAL A 182 17.99 -16.78 -5.36
C VAL A 182 16.49 -16.58 -5.42
N ALA A 183 15.96 -15.59 -4.72
CA ALA A 183 14.58 -15.14 -4.88
C ALA A 183 14.49 -14.02 -5.92
N TYR A 184 13.58 -14.15 -6.87
CA TYR A 184 13.11 -13.05 -7.70
C TYR A 184 11.72 -12.60 -7.26
N ILE A 185 11.57 -11.35 -6.84
CA ILE A 185 10.27 -10.79 -6.48
C ILE A 185 9.47 -10.48 -7.74
N SER A 186 8.35 -11.19 -7.91
CA SER A 186 7.50 -11.06 -9.08
C SER A 186 6.98 -9.64 -9.30
N THR A 187 6.90 -9.28 -10.57
CA THR A 187 6.32 -8.02 -11.03
C THR A 187 5.03 -8.21 -11.84
N TYR A 188 4.45 -9.42 -11.81
CA TYR A 188 3.24 -9.76 -12.55
C TYR A 188 2.07 -8.82 -12.20
N ARG A 189 1.39 -8.31 -13.24
CA ARG A 189 0.24 -7.39 -13.16
C ARG A 189 -0.68 -7.59 -14.38
N PRO A 190 -1.54 -8.63 -14.38
CA PRO A 190 -2.37 -8.96 -15.54
C PRO A 190 -3.45 -7.91 -15.82
N ASN A 191 -3.90 -7.19 -14.78
CA ASN A 191 -4.95 -6.18 -14.89
C ASN A 191 -4.48 -4.85 -15.53
N GLN A 192 -3.18 -4.73 -15.83
CA GLN A 192 -2.63 -3.54 -16.48
C GLN A 192 -2.51 -3.78 -17.98
N SER A 193 -3.24 -3.00 -18.77
CA SER A 193 -3.13 -3.07 -20.24
C SER A 193 -1.69 -2.81 -20.68
N ARG A 194 -1.13 -3.67 -21.54
CA ARG A 194 0.20 -3.51 -22.14
C ARG A 194 0.30 -2.21 -22.98
N ALA A 195 -0.81 -1.75 -23.55
CA ALA A 195 -0.88 -0.48 -24.29
C ALA A 195 -1.02 0.76 -23.39
N PHE A 196 -1.16 0.60 -22.07
CA PHE A 196 -1.28 1.74 -21.15
C PHE A 196 -0.03 2.61 -21.18
N ILE A 197 -0.21 3.92 -21.38
CA ILE A 197 0.87 4.89 -21.30
C ILE A 197 1.11 5.26 -19.84
N VAL A 198 2.35 5.10 -19.40
CA VAL A 198 2.80 5.45 -18.06
C VAL A 198 2.67 6.97 -17.89
N PRO A 199 1.81 7.48 -17.00
CA PRO A 199 1.57 8.92 -16.86
C PRO A 199 2.83 9.73 -16.51
N GLU A 200 3.82 9.07 -15.92
CA GLU A 200 5.10 9.64 -15.51
C GLU A 200 6.14 9.68 -16.65
N SER A 201 5.82 9.11 -17.81
CA SER A 201 6.70 9.19 -18.98
C SER A 201 6.73 10.61 -19.55
N ARG A 202 7.82 10.95 -20.23
CA ARG A 202 7.96 12.29 -20.82
C ARG A 202 6.98 12.41 -22.00
N PRO A 203 6.25 13.53 -22.15
CA PRO A 203 5.29 13.69 -23.26
C PRO A 203 5.90 13.47 -24.65
N GLU A 204 7.15 13.88 -24.84
CA GLU A 204 7.92 13.70 -26.07
C GLU A 204 8.43 12.26 -26.29
N ALA A 205 8.39 11.42 -25.26
CA ALA A 205 8.85 10.03 -25.30
C ALA A 205 7.97 9.16 -24.38
N PRO A 206 6.70 8.91 -24.78
CA PRO A 206 5.77 8.16 -23.96
C PRO A 206 6.22 6.70 -23.82
N ILE A 207 6.14 6.19 -22.60
CA ILE A 207 6.51 4.79 -22.28
C ILE A 207 5.23 3.99 -22.11
N THR A 208 5.11 2.89 -22.85
CA THR A 208 4.02 1.94 -22.67
C THR A 208 4.33 0.97 -21.53
N TYR A 209 3.29 0.41 -20.93
CA TYR A 209 3.47 -0.64 -19.93
C TYR A 209 4.11 -1.90 -20.54
N GLU A 210 3.89 -2.16 -21.84
CA GLU A 210 4.60 -3.18 -22.60
C GLU A 210 6.12 -3.04 -22.46
N GLN A 211 6.66 -1.84 -22.72
CA GLN A 211 8.10 -1.61 -22.61
C GLN A 211 8.64 -1.88 -21.20
N ILE A 212 7.86 -1.59 -20.16
CA ILE A 212 8.21 -1.91 -18.77
C ILE A 212 8.22 -3.44 -18.57
N VAL A 213 7.19 -4.12 -19.05
CA VAL A 213 7.08 -5.58 -18.93
C VAL A 213 8.21 -6.28 -19.69
N SER A 214 8.51 -5.89 -20.94
CA SER A 214 9.61 -6.49 -21.70
C SER A 214 10.96 -6.32 -21.01
N ARG A 215 11.23 -5.16 -20.37
CA ARG A 215 12.47 -4.95 -19.59
C ARG A 215 12.53 -5.83 -18.35
N ARG A 216 11.40 -6.06 -17.68
CA ARG A 216 11.32 -6.96 -16.52
C ARG A 216 11.47 -8.42 -16.93
N GLU A 217 10.90 -8.82 -18.07
CA GLU A 217 11.09 -10.13 -18.70
C GLU A 217 12.58 -10.34 -19.03
N GLN A 218 13.26 -9.35 -19.64
CA GLN A 218 14.71 -9.41 -19.87
C GLN A 218 15.51 -9.60 -18.58
N ALA A 219 15.13 -8.91 -17.49
CA ALA A 219 15.82 -9.03 -16.21
C ALA A 219 15.69 -10.44 -15.61
N ILE A 220 14.49 -11.04 -15.61
CA ILE A 220 14.30 -12.40 -15.09
C ILE A 220 14.93 -13.46 -16.01
N LEU A 221 14.92 -13.26 -17.33
CA LEU A 221 15.59 -14.17 -18.26
C LEU A 221 17.12 -14.14 -18.09
N TRP A 222 17.69 -12.95 -17.91
CA TRP A 222 19.11 -12.81 -17.55
C TRP A 222 19.42 -13.48 -16.20
N LEU A 223 18.56 -13.29 -15.20
CA LEU A 223 18.74 -13.91 -13.89
C LEU A 223 18.66 -15.44 -13.97
N ALA A 224 17.73 -15.99 -14.75
CA ALA A 224 17.62 -17.43 -14.95
C ALA A 224 18.89 -18.00 -15.60
N LYS A 225 19.44 -17.29 -16.59
CA LYS A 225 20.74 -17.65 -17.17
C LYS A 225 21.86 -17.59 -16.14
N TYR A 226 21.93 -16.53 -15.35
CA TYR A 226 22.92 -16.40 -14.29
C TYR A 226 22.83 -17.53 -13.27
N CYS A 227 21.62 -17.90 -12.83
CA CYS A 227 21.40 -19.03 -11.93
C CYS A 227 21.84 -20.36 -12.56
N SER A 228 21.53 -20.59 -13.84
CA SER A 228 21.98 -21.78 -14.58
C SER A 228 23.51 -21.89 -14.62
N ASP A 229 24.19 -20.80 -15.04
CA ASP A 229 25.65 -20.74 -15.18
C ASP A 229 26.38 -20.87 -13.82
N LYS A 230 25.73 -20.47 -12.72
CA LYS A 230 26.28 -20.49 -11.36
C LYS A 230 25.76 -21.62 -10.49
N GLN A 231 24.94 -22.52 -11.03
CA GLN A 231 24.31 -23.62 -10.28
C GLN A 231 23.52 -23.14 -9.05
N LEU A 232 22.80 -22.04 -9.20
CA LEU A 232 21.93 -21.46 -8.17
C LEU A 232 20.48 -21.92 -8.36
N GLN A 233 19.76 -22.09 -7.26
CA GLN A 233 18.34 -22.40 -7.25
C GLN A 233 17.54 -21.10 -7.34
N LEU A 234 16.72 -20.97 -8.39
CA LEU A 234 15.87 -19.80 -8.60
C LEU A 234 14.46 -20.06 -8.04
N THR A 235 13.99 -19.16 -7.19
CA THR A 235 12.62 -19.11 -6.70
C THR A 235 11.95 -17.80 -7.15
N ILE A 236 10.78 -17.90 -7.76
CA ILE A 236 9.96 -16.74 -8.11
C ILE A 236 8.93 -16.53 -7.00
N VAL A 237 9.01 -15.37 -6.33
CA VAL A 237 8.13 -14.98 -5.24
C VAL A 237 6.90 -14.29 -5.81
N GLY A 238 5.77 -15.01 -5.81
CA GLY A 238 4.49 -14.55 -6.31
C GLY A 238 3.85 -13.47 -5.43
N LYS A 239 2.95 -12.69 -6.03
CA LYS A 239 2.25 -11.58 -5.37
C LYS A 239 0.76 -11.48 -5.72
N HIS A 240 0.33 -12.20 -6.75
CA HIS A 240 -1.04 -12.16 -7.25
C HIS A 240 -1.96 -13.04 -6.40
N GLU A 241 -3.24 -12.68 -6.34
CA GLU A 241 -4.27 -13.47 -5.63
C GLU A 241 -4.62 -14.76 -6.37
N GLU A 242 -4.31 -14.82 -7.67
CA GLU A 242 -4.45 -16.00 -8.53
C GLU A 242 -3.05 -16.54 -8.88
N PRO A 243 -2.43 -17.35 -7.99
CA PRO A 243 -1.04 -17.79 -8.15
C PRO A 243 -0.83 -18.65 -9.41
N GLU A 244 -1.82 -19.42 -9.83
CA GLU A 244 -1.70 -20.29 -11.01
C GLU A 244 -1.51 -19.49 -12.30
N LEU A 245 -2.20 -18.35 -12.46
CA LEU A 245 -2.02 -17.47 -13.63
C LEU A 245 -0.63 -16.84 -13.64
N GLU A 246 -0.15 -16.42 -12.47
CA GLU A 246 1.19 -15.84 -12.32
C GLU A 246 2.29 -16.87 -12.61
N LYS A 247 2.14 -18.09 -12.09
CA LYS A 247 3.05 -19.22 -12.37
C LYS A 247 3.06 -19.57 -13.86
N ALA A 248 1.89 -19.69 -14.48
CA ALA A 248 1.76 -19.96 -15.92
C ALA A 248 2.43 -18.88 -16.77
N TYR A 249 2.33 -17.60 -16.36
CA TYR A 249 3.03 -16.51 -17.03
C TYR A 249 4.55 -16.74 -17.05
N TYR A 250 5.16 -17.03 -15.90
CA TYR A 250 6.60 -17.27 -15.84
C TYR A 250 7.04 -18.56 -16.54
N LEU A 251 6.20 -19.60 -16.53
CA LEU A 251 6.44 -20.84 -17.28
C LEU A 251 6.39 -20.64 -18.81
N SER A 252 5.69 -19.62 -19.30
CA SER A 252 5.63 -19.31 -20.73
C SER A 252 6.85 -18.52 -21.25
N LEU A 253 7.70 -18.03 -20.35
CA LEU A 253 8.94 -17.35 -20.71
C LEU A 253 10.05 -18.38 -21.04
N PRO A 254 10.99 -18.06 -21.95
CA PRO A 254 12.10 -18.95 -22.32
C PRO A 254 13.19 -19.00 -21.24
N MET A 255 12.86 -19.54 -20.07
CA MET A 255 13.74 -19.61 -18.91
C MET A 255 14.92 -20.57 -19.14
N ALA A 256 16.14 -20.15 -18.79
CA ALA A 256 17.36 -20.93 -18.98
C ALA A 256 17.61 -21.99 -17.89
N CYS A 257 16.79 -22.03 -16.85
CA CYS A 257 16.79 -23.04 -15.79
C CYS A 257 15.37 -23.28 -15.28
N ALA A 258 15.15 -24.41 -14.60
CA ALA A 258 13.95 -24.61 -13.80
C ALA A 258 13.91 -23.60 -12.64
N PHE A 259 12.70 -23.30 -12.16
CA PHE A 259 12.49 -22.44 -11.01
C PHE A 259 11.41 -23.02 -10.10
N GLU A 260 11.51 -22.71 -8.81
CA GLU A 260 10.43 -22.89 -7.85
C GLU A 260 9.51 -21.68 -7.85
N PHE A 261 8.22 -21.87 -7.62
CA PHE A 261 7.26 -20.79 -7.50
C PHE A 261 6.71 -20.74 -6.09
N ALA A 262 6.96 -19.65 -5.37
CA ALA A 262 6.44 -19.40 -4.02
C ALA A 262 5.17 -18.55 -4.11
N PRO A 263 3.96 -19.15 -4.02
CA PRO A 263 2.70 -18.41 -4.17
C PRO A 263 2.43 -17.49 -2.97
N ARG A 264 1.59 -16.48 -3.20
CA ARG A 264 1.04 -15.65 -2.12
C ARG A 264 -0.19 -16.32 -1.52
N GLU A 265 0.02 -17.20 -0.55
CA GLU A 265 -1.07 -17.86 0.19
C GLU A 265 -1.64 -16.94 1.28
N VAL A 266 -0.75 -16.28 2.03
CA VAL A 266 -1.08 -15.30 3.06
C VAL A 266 -0.22 -14.04 2.88
N SER A 267 -0.52 -12.98 3.64
CA SER A 267 0.20 -11.70 3.55
C SER A 267 1.70 -11.81 3.88
N THR A 268 2.09 -12.84 4.64
CA THR A 268 3.46 -13.08 5.10
C THR A 268 4.25 -14.10 4.26
N SER A 269 3.61 -14.84 3.34
CA SER A 269 4.27 -15.90 2.56
C SER A 269 5.51 -15.39 1.81
N SER A 270 5.42 -14.21 1.21
CA SER A 270 6.51 -13.62 0.45
C SER A 270 7.73 -13.26 1.31
N TYR A 271 7.55 -12.96 2.60
CA TYR A 271 8.65 -12.66 3.52
C TYR A 271 9.43 -13.93 3.88
N THR A 272 8.73 -15.06 4.05
CA THR A 272 9.40 -16.35 4.29
C THR A 272 10.28 -16.75 3.10
N ALA A 273 9.79 -16.56 1.87
CA ALA A 273 10.54 -16.92 0.66
C ALA A 273 11.81 -16.07 0.46
N ILE A 274 11.75 -14.77 0.77
CA ILE A 274 12.93 -13.90 0.68
C ILE A 274 13.94 -14.16 1.80
N ASP A 275 13.49 -14.41 3.04
CA ASP A 275 14.38 -14.73 4.17
C ASP A 275 15.13 -16.05 3.95
N GLN A 276 14.49 -17.02 3.31
CA GLN A 276 15.08 -18.30 2.96
C GLN A 276 16.02 -18.21 1.74
N SER A 277 16.15 -17.05 1.11
CA SER A 277 16.98 -16.85 -0.07
C SER A 277 18.29 -16.14 0.27
N GLU A 278 19.42 -16.68 -0.19
CA GLU A 278 20.73 -16.04 0.00
C GLU A 278 20.85 -14.74 -0.80
N ILE A 279 20.23 -14.68 -1.98
CA ILE A 279 20.20 -13.50 -2.84
C ILE A 279 18.76 -13.14 -3.15
N VAL A 280 18.38 -11.88 -2.90
CA VAL A 280 17.07 -11.34 -3.27
C VAL A 280 17.22 -10.36 -4.43
N VAL A 281 16.51 -10.60 -5.52
CA VAL A 281 16.53 -9.79 -6.75
C VAL A 281 15.14 -9.23 -7.00
N PHE A 282 15.07 -7.92 -7.25
CA PHE A 282 13.82 -7.24 -7.59
C PHE A 282 14.11 -6.04 -8.50
N THR A 283 13.12 -5.67 -9.32
CA THR A 283 13.21 -4.48 -10.18
C THR A 283 12.36 -3.31 -9.66
N SER A 284 11.27 -3.60 -8.95
CA SER A 284 10.40 -2.60 -8.31
C SER A 284 9.44 -3.27 -7.33
N SER A 285 9.75 -3.24 -6.03
CA SER A 285 8.88 -3.78 -4.98
C SER A 285 9.23 -3.19 -3.62
N SER A 286 8.23 -2.76 -2.83
CA SER A 286 8.43 -2.41 -1.41
C SER A 286 9.07 -3.57 -0.63
N LEU A 287 8.62 -4.79 -0.88
CA LEU A 287 9.14 -6.00 -0.23
C LEU A 287 10.66 -6.16 -0.42
N GLY A 288 11.19 -5.76 -1.58
CA GLY A 288 12.63 -5.85 -1.86
C GLY A 288 13.46 -4.84 -1.06
N TYR A 289 12.89 -3.71 -0.67
CA TYR A 289 13.56 -2.79 0.26
C TYR A 289 13.35 -3.22 1.72
N GLU A 290 12.20 -3.83 2.01
CA GLU A 290 11.93 -4.42 3.33
C GLU A 290 12.87 -5.58 3.66
N SER A 291 13.39 -6.29 2.65
CA SER A 291 14.36 -7.39 2.80
C SER A 291 15.78 -6.96 3.16
N LEU A 292 16.05 -5.65 3.30
CA LEU A 292 17.33 -5.13 3.76
C LEU A 292 17.43 -5.06 5.30
N ALA A 293 16.31 -5.28 5.98
CA ALA A 293 16.19 -5.19 7.43
C ALA A 293 16.73 -6.43 8.16
#